data_AF-A0A969EX42-F1
#
_entry.id   AF-A0A969EX42-F1
#
_cell.length_a   1.000
_cell.length_b   1.000
_cell.length_c   1.000
_cell.angle_alpha   90.00
_cell.angle_beta   90.00
_cell.angle_gamma   90.00
#
_symmetry.space_group_name_H-M   'P 1'
#
loop_
_entity.id
_entity.type
_entity.pdbx_description
1 polymer ?
#
loop_
_entity_poly.entity_id
_entity_poly.type
_entity_poly.pdbx_seq_one_letter_code
_entity_poly.pdbx_strand_id
1 'polypeptide(L)'
;MFNYPGRSNDFRELAHKLFVVAVDLNTSESVIFGADGYEHVPISKAVQASSALPGLYPPVAIDGHYYVDGALRKTLHASAALDAGANLVLCINPLVPFDANFAVDEHGNPKPGVHNLVEGGLPVVLSQTFRTIIHSRMQVGMANYKSQYPQADIVLFEPNLDDSKMFFTNVFSFSNRNRVCEHAYQRPAKNSTITAIN
;
A
#
# COMPACT_ATOMS: atom_id res chain seq x y z
N MET A 1 12.45 -8.61 22.15
CA MET A 1 11.10 -8.42 21.57
C MET A 1 10.64 -9.63 20.76
N PHE A 2 11.54 -10.28 20.00
CA PHE A 2 11.21 -11.43 19.15
C PHE A 2 11.30 -12.80 19.85
N ASN A 3 11.94 -12.92 21.02
CA ASN A 3 12.08 -14.21 21.74
C ASN A 3 10.81 -14.65 22.51
N TYR A 4 9.66 -14.01 22.27
CA TYR A 4 8.39 -14.44 22.87
C TYR A 4 7.76 -15.54 22.00
N PRO A 5 7.05 -16.53 22.58
CA PRO A 5 6.42 -17.60 21.82
C PRO A 5 5.53 -17.06 20.68
N GLY A 6 5.71 -17.58 19.47
CA GLY A 6 4.96 -17.18 18.28
C GLY A 6 5.46 -15.89 17.60
N ARG A 7 6.57 -15.30 18.05
CA ARG A 7 7.25 -14.20 17.36
C ARG A 7 8.57 -14.69 16.80
N SER A 8 8.87 -14.29 15.57
CA SER A 8 10.19 -14.52 14.96
C SER A 8 10.60 -13.27 14.19
N ASN A 9 11.90 -13.14 13.98
CA ASN A 9 12.49 -12.17 13.07
C ASN A 9 13.09 -12.83 11.82
N ASP A 10 12.82 -14.11 11.61
CA ASP A 10 13.31 -14.93 10.52
C ASP A 10 12.13 -15.40 9.67
N PHE A 11 12.19 -15.17 8.35
CA PHE A 11 11.14 -15.55 7.41
C PHE A 11 10.85 -17.06 7.43
N ARG A 12 11.88 -17.88 7.70
CA ARG A 12 11.83 -19.35 7.61
C ARG A 12 11.11 -19.99 8.80
N GLU A 13 10.95 -19.25 9.89
CA GLU A 13 10.31 -19.72 11.12
C GLU A 13 8.82 -19.38 11.17
N LEU A 14 8.29 -18.66 10.18
CA LEU A 14 6.89 -18.26 10.14
C LEU A 14 5.98 -19.42 9.70
N ALA A 15 4.82 -19.56 10.35
CA ALA A 15 3.80 -20.54 9.95
C ALA A 15 3.20 -20.25 8.57
N HIS A 16 3.25 -18.98 8.13
CA HIS A 16 2.79 -18.54 6.81
C HIS A 16 3.91 -17.76 6.11
N LYS A 17 4.03 -17.94 4.79
CA LYS A 17 5.00 -17.20 3.98
C LYS A 17 4.72 -15.70 4.08
N LEU A 18 5.77 -14.93 4.34
CA LEU A 18 5.74 -13.47 4.35
C LEU A 18 6.71 -12.97 3.30
N PHE A 19 6.24 -12.05 2.47
CA PHE A 19 7.06 -11.36 1.49
C PHE A 19 7.06 -9.86 1.79
N VAL A 20 8.24 -9.26 1.81
CA VAL A 20 8.42 -7.82 2.05
C VAL A 20 9.18 -7.23 0.87
N VAL A 21 8.60 -6.24 0.20
CA VAL A 21 9.14 -5.72 -1.06
C VAL A 21 9.81 -4.37 -0.86
N ALA A 22 11.03 -4.24 -1.36
CA ALA A 22 11.76 -2.98 -1.45
C ALA A 22 12.30 -2.78 -2.86
N VAL A 23 12.88 -1.60 -3.11
CA VAL A 23 13.58 -1.29 -4.37
C VAL A 23 15.06 -1.10 -4.10
N ASP A 24 15.93 -1.79 -4.84
CA ASP A 24 17.36 -1.51 -4.84
C ASP A 24 17.58 -0.14 -5.53
N LEU A 25 18.20 0.78 -4.80
CA LEU A 25 18.36 2.16 -5.23
C LEU A 25 19.24 2.32 -6.49
N ASN A 26 20.24 1.45 -6.67
CA ASN A 26 21.19 1.56 -7.77
C ASN A 26 20.64 0.97 -9.06
N THR A 27 19.94 -0.16 -8.95
CA THR A 27 19.40 -0.88 -10.13
C THR A 27 17.97 -0.48 -10.45
N SER A 28 17.27 0.15 -9.51
CA SER A 28 15.82 0.37 -9.55
C SER A 28 15.01 -0.93 -9.67
N GLU A 29 15.61 -2.08 -9.32
CA GLU A 29 14.94 -3.38 -9.35
C GLU A 29 14.17 -3.65 -8.05
N SER A 30 13.08 -4.40 -8.16
CA SER A 30 12.29 -4.82 -6.99
C SER A 30 12.92 -6.06 -6.38
N VAL A 31 13.13 -6.02 -5.07
CA VAL A 31 13.64 -7.15 -4.29
C VAL A 31 12.57 -7.60 -3.31
N ILE A 32 12.36 -8.92 -3.24
CA ILE A 32 11.35 -9.56 -2.41
C ILE A 32 12.06 -10.30 -1.28
N PHE A 33 12.14 -9.69 -0.11
CA PHE A 33 12.64 -10.37 1.09
C PHE A 33 11.66 -11.45 1.53
N GLY A 34 12.18 -12.60 1.94
CA GLY A 34 11.39 -13.81 2.23
C GLY A 34 11.18 -14.74 1.03
N ALA A 35 11.65 -14.36 -0.17
CA ALA A 35 11.80 -15.26 -1.31
C ALA A 35 13.20 -15.90 -1.34
N ASP A 36 13.37 -16.92 -2.17
CA ASP A 36 14.63 -17.65 -2.35
C ASP A 36 15.82 -16.68 -2.54
N GLY A 37 16.87 -16.86 -1.73
CA GLY A 37 18.07 -16.03 -1.74
C GLY A 37 18.03 -14.79 -0.83
N TYR A 38 16.86 -14.45 -0.26
CA TYR A 38 16.70 -13.30 0.65
C TYR A 38 16.06 -13.66 1.99
N GLU A 39 15.80 -14.94 2.26
CA GLU A 39 15.16 -15.42 3.50
C GLU A 39 16.03 -15.20 4.76
N HIS A 40 17.35 -15.04 4.59
CA HIS A 40 18.29 -14.80 5.70
C HIS A 40 18.21 -13.37 6.25
N VAL A 41 17.62 -12.44 5.50
CA VAL A 41 17.49 -11.04 5.93
C VAL A 41 16.49 -10.96 7.08
N PRO A 42 16.83 -10.34 8.22
CA PRO A 42 15.89 -10.22 9.32
C PRO A 42 14.63 -9.45 8.91
N ILE A 43 13.44 -9.95 9.27
CA ILE A 43 12.15 -9.35 8.92
C ILE A 43 12.11 -7.87 9.27
N SER A 44 12.58 -7.50 10.46
CA SER A 44 12.65 -6.11 10.92
C SER A 44 13.45 -5.21 9.98
N LYS A 45 14.52 -5.73 9.40
CA LYS A 45 15.40 -4.99 8.48
C LYS A 45 14.79 -4.91 7.09
N ALA A 46 14.14 -5.98 6.62
CA ALA A 46 13.35 -5.97 5.40
C ALA A 46 12.20 -4.95 5.45
N VAL A 47 11.46 -4.90 6.57
CA VAL A 47 10.39 -3.91 6.81
C VAL A 47 10.94 -2.49 6.86
N GLN A 48 12.11 -2.29 7.48
CA GLN A 48 12.79 -1.01 7.50
C GLN A 48 13.12 -0.53 6.07
N ALA A 49 13.66 -1.41 5.23
CA ALA A 49 13.95 -1.12 3.83
C ALA A 49 12.68 -0.81 3.02
N SER A 50 11.64 -1.62 3.18
CA SER A 50 10.35 -1.46 2.50
C SER A 50 9.62 -0.17 2.87
N SER A 51 9.95 0.45 4.01
CA SER A 51 9.31 1.68 4.51
C SER A 51 10.23 2.91 4.40
N ALA A 52 11.41 2.77 3.79
CA ALA A 52 12.41 3.83 3.70
C ALA A 52 12.04 4.81 2.56
N LEU A 53 11.00 5.62 2.80
CA LEU A 53 10.50 6.59 1.84
C LEU A 53 11.53 7.70 1.58
N PRO A 54 11.99 7.90 0.32
CA PRO A 54 12.95 8.96 0.01
C PRO A 54 12.45 10.34 0.43
N GLY A 55 13.35 11.13 1.01
CA GLY A 55 13.05 12.45 1.57
C GLY A 55 12.61 12.43 3.04
N LEU A 56 12.11 11.29 3.55
CA LEU A 56 11.76 11.12 4.96
C LEU A 56 12.78 10.25 5.71
N TYR A 57 13.24 9.17 5.08
CA TYR A 57 14.16 8.20 5.68
C TYR A 57 15.36 7.91 4.76
N PRO A 58 16.55 7.65 5.34
CA PRO A 58 17.71 7.27 4.54
C PRO A 58 17.56 5.85 3.97
N PRO A 59 18.19 5.54 2.82
CA PRO A 59 18.24 4.19 2.29
C PRO A 59 18.84 3.19 3.29
N VAL A 60 18.36 1.96 3.28
CA VAL A 60 18.77 0.90 4.22
C VAL A 60 19.80 -0.02 3.57
N ALA A 61 20.94 -0.20 4.23
CA ALA A 61 22.01 -1.07 3.73
C ALA A 61 21.78 -2.55 4.12
N ILE A 62 21.65 -3.44 3.13
CA ILE A 62 21.55 -4.90 3.31
C ILE A 62 22.52 -5.56 2.33
N ASP A 63 23.44 -6.37 2.84
CA ASP A 63 24.42 -7.15 2.05
C ASP A 63 25.21 -6.33 1.01
N GLY A 64 25.54 -5.08 1.33
CA GLY A 64 26.29 -4.17 0.44
C GLY A 64 25.43 -3.38 -0.55
N HIS A 65 24.12 -3.61 -0.57
CA HIS A 65 23.15 -2.90 -1.40
C HIS A 65 22.34 -1.90 -0.57
N TYR A 66 21.81 -0.85 -1.21
CA TYR A 66 20.97 0.16 -0.56
C TYR A 66 19.54 0.07 -1.07
N TYR A 67 18.60 -0.01 -0.14
CA TYR A 67 17.19 -0.23 -0.44
C TYR A 67 16.32 0.93 0.03
N VAL A 68 15.27 1.21 -0.73
CA VAL A 68 14.26 2.24 -0.47
C VAL A 68 12.85 1.65 -0.61
N ASP A 69 11.85 2.46 -0.24
CA ASP A 69 10.44 2.09 -0.23
C ASP A 69 9.94 1.47 -1.56
N GLY A 70 9.18 0.38 -1.42
CA GLY A 70 8.65 -0.43 -2.51
C GLY A 70 7.61 0.28 -3.41
N ALA A 71 6.93 1.30 -2.88
CA ALA A 71 5.85 2.02 -3.57
C ALA A 71 6.36 2.88 -4.74
N LEU A 72 7.67 3.09 -4.84
CA LEU A 72 8.30 3.85 -5.92
C LEU A 72 8.16 3.16 -7.29
N ARG A 73 8.19 1.81 -7.33
CA ARG A 73 8.18 1.04 -8.58
C ARG A 73 6.84 0.40 -8.90
N LYS A 74 6.23 -0.31 -7.94
CA LYS A 74 4.86 -0.83 -8.06
C LYS A 74 4.10 -0.52 -6.78
N THR A 75 2.90 0.02 -6.94
CA THR A 75 2.01 0.36 -5.83
C THR A 75 1.43 -0.86 -5.13
N LEU A 76 1.24 -1.96 -5.88
CA LEU A 76 0.66 -3.19 -5.39
C LEU A 76 1.49 -4.36 -5.92
N HIS A 77 2.10 -5.13 -5.03
CA HIS A 77 3.00 -6.24 -5.37
C HIS A 77 2.26 -7.59 -5.36
N ALA A 78 1.06 -7.64 -5.96
CA ALA A 78 0.24 -8.86 -5.99
C ALA A 78 0.97 -10.03 -6.69
N SER A 79 1.85 -9.73 -7.66
CA SER A 79 2.69 -10.72 -8.32
C SER A 79 3.50 -11.57 -7.34
N ALA A 80 3.99 -11.01 -6.22
CA ALA A 80 4.74 -11.80 -5.24
C ALA A 80 3.91 -12.96 -4.65
N ALA A 81 2.62 -12.73 -4.39
CA ALA A 81 1.72 -13.78 -3.90
C ALA A 81 1.29 -14.74 -5.03
N LEU A 82 1.05 -14.21 -6.23
CA LEU A 82 0.66 -15.00 -7.40
C LEU A 82 1.78 -15.95 -7.85
N ASP A 83 3.02 -15.44 -7.92
CA ASP A 83 4.22 -16.23 -8.24
C ASP A 83 4.49 -17.30 -7.18
N ALA A 84 4.08 -17.06 -5.93
CA ALA A 84 4.12 -18.04 -4.85
C ALA A 84 2.98 -19.08 -4.91
N GLY A 85 2.10 -19.00 -5.92
CA GLY A 85 1.04 -19.98 -6.18
C GLY A 85 -0.34 -19.62 -5.60
N ALA A 86 -0.58 -18.38 -5.20
CA ALA A 86 -1.89 -17.98 -4.71
C ALA A 86 -2.94 -17.94 -5.84
N ASN A 87 -4.07 -18.60 -5.64
CA ASN A 87 -5.24 -18.56 -6.55
C ASN A 87 -6.26 -17.48 -6.18
N LEU A 88 -6.15 -16.89 -4.99
CA LEU A 88 -6.95 -15.76 -4.54
C LEU A 88 -6.03 -14.76 -3.83
N VAL A 89 -6.03 -13.51 -4.29
CA VAL A 89 -5.25 -12.43 -3.69
C VAL A 89 -6.16 -11.30 -3.28
N LEU A 90 -6.19 -11.01 -1.98
CA LEU A 90 -6.88 -9.85 -1.44
C LEU A 90 -5.90 -8.69 -1.36
N CYS A 91 -6.18 -7.62 -2.10
CA CYS A 91 -5.34 -6.44 -2.21
C CYS A 91 -5.98 -5.27 -1.48
N ILE A 92 -5.21 -4.55 -0.66
CA ILE A 92 -5.71 -3.39 0.08
C ILE A 92 -4.93 -2.16 -0.39
N ASN A 93 -5.62 -1.20 -1.01
CA ASN A 93 -5.03 0.07 -1.40
C ASN A 93 -5.70 1.23 -0.64
N PRO A 94 -5.07 1.77 0.42
CA PRO A 94 -5.59 2.93 1.13
C PRO A 94 -5.23 4.28 0.46
N LEU A 95 -4.39 4.28 -0.59
CA LEU A 95 -3.81 5.48 -1.21
C LEU A 95 -4.56 5.87 -2.49
N VAL A 96 -5.88 6.00 -2.38
CA VAL A 96 -6.75 6.44 -3.48
C VAL A 96 -6.77 7.97 -3.53
N PRO A 97 -6.75 8.59 -4.73
CA PRO A 97 -6.94 10.03 -4.89
C PRO A 97 -8.34 10.43 -4.44
N PHE A 98 -8.47 11.64 -3.89
CA PHE A 98 -9.75 12.18 -3.49
C PHE A 98 -10.39 12.95 -4.64
N ASP A 99 -11.69 12.73 -4.85
CA ASP A 99 -12.46 13.50 -5.82
C ASP A 99 -13.49 14.37 -5.09
N ALA A 100 -13.19 15.67 -5.03
CA ALA A 100 -14.02 16.66 -4.37
C ALA A 100 -15.40 16.81 -5.03
N ASN A 101 -15.56 16.44 -6.31
CA ASN A 101 -16.85 16.54 -7.00
C ASN A 101 -17.82 15.43 -6.57
N PHE A 102 -17.31 14.26 -6.17
CA PHE A 102 -18.13 13.17 -5.62
C PHE A 102 -18.42 13.33 -4.13
N ALA A 103 -17.73 14.26 -3.46
CA ALA A 103 -17.89 14.53 -2.04
C ALA A 103 -18.98 15.58 -1.78
N VAL A 104 -20.15 15.37 -2.39
CA VAL A 104 -21.36 16.18 -2.22
C VAL A 104 -22.43 15.41 -1.45
N ASP A 105 -23.30 16.11 -0.73
CA ASP A 105 -24.46 15.54 -0.04
C ASP A 105 -25.59 15.20 -1.04
N GLU A 106 -26.69 14.65 -0.52
CA GLU A 106 -27.89 14.29 -1.30
C GLU A 106 -28.56 15.50 -2.00
N HIS A 107 -28.17 16.71 -1.64
CA HIS A 107 -28.65 17.97 -2.21
C HIS A 107 -27.62 18.63 -3.14
N GLY A 108 -26.46 18.00 -3.37
CA GLY A 108 -25.39 18.52 -4.24
C GLY A 108 -24.49 19.56 -3.57
N ASN A 109 -24.59 19.78 -2.26
CA ASN A 109 -23.69 20.67 -1.54
C ASN A 109 -22.41 19.93 -1.12
N PRO A 110 -21.24 20.58 -1.05
CA PRO A 110 -20.03 19.95 -0.53
C PRO A 110 -20.22 19.39 0.88
N LYS A 111 -19.78 18.15 1.12
CA LYS A 111 -19.84 17.53 2.45
C LYS A 111 -19.03 18.37 3.46
N PRO A 112 -19.43 18.42 4.75
CA PRO A 112 -18.69 19.16 5.78
C PRO A 112 -17.21 18.77 5.82
N GLY A 113 -16.31 19.75 5.76
CA GLY A 113 -14.86 19.54 5.74
C GLY A 113 -14.25 19.26 4.36
N VAL A 114 -15.06 19.24 3.29
CA VAL A 114 -14.60 19.19 1.90
C VAL A 114 -14.41 20.60 1.40
N HIS A 115 -13.15 20.99 1.20
CA HIS A 115 -12.76 22.29 0.64
C HIS A 115 -12.05 22.03 -0.68
N ASN A 116 -11.90 23.07 -1.53
CA ASN A 116 -11.04 22.94 -2.69
C ASN A 116 -9.64 22.51 -2.20
N LEU A 117 -9.06 21.48 -2.81
CA LEU A 117 -7.78 20.91 -2.36
C LEU A 117 -6.65 21.96 -2.28
N VAL A 118 -6.75 23.03 -3.05
CA VAL A 118 -5.82 24.17 -3.00
C VAL A 118 -5.80 24.88 -1.64
N GLU A 119 -6.93 24.91 -0.93
CA GLU A 119 -7.06 25.57 0.37
C GLU A 119 -6.30 24.82 1.48
N GLY A 120 -6.03 23.52 1.28
CA GLY A 120 -5.19 22.72 2.18
C GLY A 120 -3.69 23.00 2.05
N GLY A 121 -3.29 23.87 1.12
CA GLY A 121 -1.89 24.25 0.89
C GLY A 121 -1.04 23.14 0.28
N LEU A 122 0.27 23.41 0.21
CA LEU A 122 1.25 22.54 -0.46
C LEU A 122 1.21 21.07 -0.01
N PRO A 123 1.08 20.74 1.29
CA PRO A 123 1.05 19.33 1.72
C PRO A 123 -0.15 18.55 1.16
N VAL A 124 -1.33 19.16 1.09
CA VAL A 124 -2.54 18.52 0.56
C VAL A 124 -2.43 18.35 -0.95
N VAL A 125 -1.94 19.38 -1.66
CA VAL A 125 -1.72 19.33 -3.10
C VAL A 125 -0.70 18.25 -3.47
N LEU A 126 0.42 18.17 -2.75
CA LEU A 126 1.41 17.12 -2.95
C LEU A 126 0.84 15.73 -2.64
N SER A 127 0.11 15.58 -1.53
CA SER A 127 -0.51 14.29 -1.18
C SER A 127 -1.48 13.80 -2.26
N GLN A 128 -2.34 14.67 -2.77
CA GLN A 128 -3.23 14.35 -3.90
C GLN A 128 -2.42 13.96 -5.13
N THR A 129 -1.39 14.74 -5.48
CA THR A 129 -0.57 14.49 -6.67
C THR A 129 0.13 13.13 -6.57
N PHE A 130 0.72 12.81 -5.43
CA PHE A 130 1.34 11.50 -5.18
C PHE A 130 0.33 10.37 -5.28
N ARG A 131 -0.83 10.49 -4.64
CA ARG A 131 -1.91 9.49 -4.72
C ARG A 131 -2.37 9.27 -6.17
N THR A 132 -2.54 10.32 -6.96
CA THR A 132 -2.90 10.22 -8.39
C THR A 132 -1.84 9.46 -9.19
N ILE A 133 -0.56 9.77 -9.02
CA ILE A 133 0.53 9.09 -9.74
C ILE A 133 0.60 7.61 -9.37
N ILE A 134 0.54 7.31 -8.07
CA ILE A 134 0.58 5.96 -7.50
C ILE A 134 -0.62 5.14 -8.02
N HIS A 135 -1.83 5.68 -7.89
CA HIS A 135 -3.06 5.01 -8.31
C HIS A 135 -3.12 4.76 -9.82
N SER A 136 -2.71 5.73 -10.66
CA SER A 136 -2.64 5.56 -12.12
C SER A 136 -1.71 4.41 -12.51
N ARG A 137 -0.50 4.34 -11.92
CA ARG A 137 0.44 3.23 -12.15
C ARG A 137 -0.12 1.89 -11.69
N MET A 138 -0.79 1.86 -10.54
CA MET A 138 -1.43 0.65 -10.04
C MET A 138 -2.46 0.11 -11.03
N GLN A 139 -3.36 0.97 -11.54
CA GLN A 139 -4.39 0.56 -12.51
C GLN A 139 -3.77 -0.05 -13.77
N VAL A 140 -2.71 0.57 -14.31
CA VAL A 140 -1.97 0.03 -15.47
C VAL A 140 -1.32 -1.31 -15.14
N GLY A 141 -0.68 -1.43 -13.97
CA GLY A 141 -0.05 -2.68 -13.53
C GLY A 141 -1.06 -3.82 -13.36
N MET A 142 -2.22 -3.52 -12.78
CA MET A 142 -3.29 -4.49 -12.54
C MET A 142 -3.98 -4.97 -13.82
N ALA A 143 -4.08 -4.11 -14.85
CA ALA A 143 -4.62 -4.51 -16.15
C ALA A 143 -3.85 -5.69 -16.78
N ASN A 144 -2.56 -5.82 -16.46
CA ASN A 144 -1.72 -6.92 -16.94
C ASN A 144 -1.88 -8.22 -16.14
N TYR A 145 -2.42 -8.19 -14.91
CA TYR A 145 -2.51 -9.40 -14.10
C TYR A 145 -3.54 -10.41 -14.62
N LYS A 146 -4.63 -9.94 -15.21
CA LYS A 146 -5.63 -10.78 -15.87
C LYS A 146 -5.03 -11.68 -16.97
N SER A 147 -4.10 -11.15 -17.76
CA SER A 147 -3.46 -11.92 -18.84
C SER A 147 -2.34 -12.83 -18.34
N GLN A 148 -1.60 -12.40 -17.31
CA GLN A 148 -0.46 -13.16 -16.76
C GLN A 148 -0.89 -14.29 -15.81
N TYR A 149 -1.98 -14.09 -15.07
CA TYR A 149 -2.45 -15.03 -14.04
C TYR A 149 -3.95 -15.34 -14.22
N PRO A 150 -4.35 -15.93 -15.36
CA PRO A 150 -5.77 -16.14 -15.69
C PRO A 150 -6.50 -17.14 -14.78
N GLN A 151 -5.77 -17.79 -13.87
CA GLN A 151 -6.28 -18.80 -12.94
C GLN A 151 -6.41 -18.28 -11.50
N ALA A 152 -6.14 -16.98 -11.29
CA ALA A 152 -6.17 -16.37 -9.97
C ALA A 152 -7.19 -15.24 -9.91
N ASP A 153 -7.98 -15.22 -8.84
CA ASP A 153 -8.90 -14.13 -8.55
C ASP A 153 -8.18 -13.06 -7.74
N ILE A 154 -8.24 -11.80 -8.19
CA ILE A 154 -7.67 -10.67 -7.45
C ILE A 154 -8.80 -9.75 -7.01
N VAL A 155 -8.92 -9.53 -5.70
CA VAL A 155 -9.95 -8.66 -5.12
C VAL A 155 -9.28 -7.44 -4.51
N LEU A 156 -9.49 -6.27 -5.11
CA LEU A 156 -8.96 -5.01 -4.63
C LEU A 156 -9.98 -4.29 -3.75
N PHE A 157 -9.57 -3.91 -2.55
CA PHE A 157 -10.30 -3.11 -1.59
C PHE A 157 -9.73 -1.69 -1.54
N GLU A 158 -10.58 -0.73 -1.85
CA GLU A 158 -10.24 0.69 -1.89
C GLU A 158 -11.28 1.53 -1.12
N PRO A 159 -10.87 2.58 -0.39
CA PRO A 159 -11.82 3.59 0.06
C PRO A 159 -12.45 4.28 -1.14
N ASN A 160 -13.69 4.73 -0.98
CA ASN A 160 -14.35 5.52 -2.02
C ASN A 160 -13.60 6.84 -2.28
N LEU A 161 -13.72 7.35 -3.51
CA LEU A 161 -13.11 8.62 -3.94
C LEU A 161 -13.55 9.83 -3.11
N ASP A 162 -14.71 9.75 -2.46
CA ASP A 162 -15.29 10.80 -1.62
C ASP A 162 -14.95 10.64 -0.12
N ASP A 163 -14.08 9.70 0.25
CA ASP A 163 -13.72 9.43 1.64
C ASP A 163 -12.73 10.47 2.20
N SER A 164 -13.27 11.64 2.58
CA SER A 164 -12.50 12.73 3.16
C SER A 164 -11.78 12.32 4.45
N LYS A 165 -12.34 11.37 5.23
CA LYS A 165 -11.69 10.88 6.46
C LYS A 165 -10.42 10.09 6.14
N MET A 166 -10.43 9.22 5.13
CA MET A 166 -9.21 8.51 4.69
C MET A 166 -8.22 9.44 3.99
N PHE A 167 -8.71 10.44 3.27
CA PHE A 167 -7.85 11.37 2.54
C PHE A 167 -7.09 12.34 3.47
N PHE A 168 -7.80 13.04 4.35
CA PHE A 168 -7.21 14.09 5.20
C PHE A 168 -6.55 13.56 6.47
N THR A 169 -6.69 12.27 6.79
CA THR A 169 -5.97 11.72 7.94
C THR A 169 -4.48 11.62 7.63
N ASN A 170 -3.67 12.22 8.49
CA ASN A 170 -2.22 12.07 8.44
C ASN A 170 -1.85 10.60 8.72
N VAL A 171 -1.40 9.90 7.68
CA VAL A 171 -0.98 8.49 7.73
C VAL A 171 0.27 8.25 8.59
N PHE A 172 1.06 9.29 8.87
CA PHE A 172 2.23 9.24 9.75
C PHE A 172 1.90 9.54 11.22
N SER A 173 0.65 9.88 11.53
CA SER A 173 0.23 10.19 12.90
C SER A 173 -0.09 8.93 13.69
N PHE A 174 0.74 8.61 14.67
CA PHE A 174 0.51 7.48 15.58
C PHE A 174 -0.81 7.58 16.37
N SER A 175 -1.26 8.79 16.71
CA SER A 175 -2.51 9.01 17.44
C SER A 175 -3.75 8.74 16.58
N ASN A 176 -3.65 8.92 15.26
CA ASN A 176 -4.76 8.66 14.34
C ASN A 176 -4.89 7.19 13.92
N ARG A 177 -3.88 6.34 14.17
CA ARG A 177 -3.84 4.96 13.66
C ARG A 177 -5.10 4.16 14.01
N ASN A 178 -5.55 4.21 15.26
CA ASN A 178 -6.69 3.42 15.73
C ASN A 178 -7.97 3.92 15.05
N ARG A 179 -8.10 5.23 14.85
CA ARG A 179 -9.25 5.86 14.19
C ARG A 179 -9.33 5.48 12.71
N VAL A 180 -8.19 5.42 12.02
CA VAL A 180 -8.12 4.99 10.61
C VAL A 180 -8.48 3.52 10.48
N CYS A 181 -7.91 2.66 11.33
CA CYS A 181 -8.23 1.23 11.33
C CYS A 181 -9.71 0.97 11.63
N GLU A 182 -10.28 1.66 12.63
CA GLU A 182 -11.70 1.55 12.97
C GLU A 182 -12.59 2.03 11.82
N HIS A 183 -12.26 3.16 11.19
CA HIS A 183 -12.99 3.68 10.04
C HIS A 183 -12.95 2.72 8.84
N ALA A 184 -11.80 2.10 8.59
CA ALA A 184 -11.65 1.09 7.53
C ALA A 184 -12.42 -0.20 7.85
N TYR A 185 -12.45 -0.63 9.11
CA TYR A 185 -13.16 -1.84 9.55
C TYR A 185 -14.69 -1.68 9.55
N GLN A 186 -15.18 -0.54 10.03
CA GLN A 186 -16.62 -0.24 10.15
C GLN A 186 -17.28 0.07 8.81
N ARG A 187 -16.51 0.32 7.73
CA ARG A 187 -17.09 0.53 6.41
C ARG A 187 -17.54 -0.80 5.81
N PRO A 188 -18.86 -1.02 5.61
CA PRO A 188 -19.34 -2.21 4.94
C PRO A 188 -18.83 -2.23 3.49
N ALA A 189 -18.73 -3.43 2.91
CA ALA A 189 -18.36 -3.67 1.49
C ALA A 189 -19.14 -2.81 0.47
N LYS A 190 -20.30 -2.27 0.84
CA LYS A 190 -21.10 -1.34 0.02
C LYS A 190 -20.54 0.10 -0.05
N ASN A 191 -19.67 0.49 0.88
CA ASN A 191 -19.08 1.83 1.00
C ASN A 191 -17.56 1.84 0.75
N SER A 192 -17.07 0.80 0.09
CA SER A 192 -15.71 0.63 -0.39
C SER A 192 -15.78 0.18 -1.85
N THR A 193 -14.87 0.66 -2.68
CA THR A 193 -14.75 0.16 -4.04
C THR A 193 -14.13 -1.23 -3.96
N ILE A 194 -14.90 -2.24 -4.37
CA ILE A 194 -14.42 -3.62 -4.51
C ILE A 194 -14.31 -3.91 -5.99
N THR A 195 -13.08 -4.09 -6.46
CA THR A 195 -12.81 -4.45 -7.85
C THR A 195 -12.34 -5.90 -7.89
N ALA A 196 -13.16 -6.78 -8.46
CA ALA A 196 -12.74 -8.14 -8.81
C ALA A 196 -12.06 -8.12 -10.18
N ILE A 197 -10.86 -8.69 -10.25
CA ILE A 197 -10.07 -8.81 -11.46
C ILE A 197 -9.82 -10.30 -11.67
N ASN A 198 -10.43 -10.82 -12.74
CA ASN A 198 -10.26 -12.17 -13.27
C ASN A 198 -9.77 -12.07 -14.69
#